data_AF-A0A8J7NEX6-F1
#
_entry.id   AF-A0A8J7NEX6-F1
#
_cell.length_a   1.000
_cell.length_b   1.000
_cell.length_c   1.000
_cell.angle_alpha   90.00
_cell.angle_beta   90.00
_cell.angle_gamma   90.00
#
_symmetry.space_group_name_H-M   'P 1'
#
loop_
_entity.id
_entity.type
_entity.pdbx_description
1 polymer ?
#
loop_
_entity_poly.entity_id
_entity_poly.type
_entity_poly.pdbx_seq_one_letter_code
_entity_poly.pdbx_strand_id
1 'polypeptide(L)'
;MDKKIIHLVIVLIVALVLLVVLVSMRPQGEKPIGGDKDEHGCLIAAGYSWCEPKQKCLRTWEEPCEEGNACTDSGGTIEKAMCCKSAGDFPNLCLIGACGCGPADSHEVDICNCGEGKCWDGEACVVMVNSFGECVAAGYPVMESYPRQCRTPDGRTFIEEVAICEDRCGDGFCDDMVCLGEGCPCAETPESCPEDCAGEETCGEMSISEAIDIATNSDCTADGSLLDTHFCNENTRTWWIDLDIEQPGCAPACVINVDTGEAEINWRCTGLIAP
;
A
#
# COMPACT_ATOMS: atom_id res chain seq x y z
N MET A 1 -78.25 -51.80 -62.95
CA MET A 1 -78.00 -51.32 -61.57
C MET A 1 -79.29 -50.74 -61.02
N ASP A 2 -79.75 -51.26 -59.88
CA ASP A 2 -80.99 -50.82 -59.24
C ASP A 2 -80.88 -49.35 -58.81
N LYS A 3 -81.92 -48.54 -59.05
CA LYS A 3 -81.98 -47.12 -58.62
C LYS A 3 -81.75 -46.98 -57.11
N LYS A 4 -82.11 -47.99 -56.32
CA LYS A 4 -81.84 -48.03 -54.88
C LYS A 4 -80.35 -48.16 -54.55
N ILE A 5 -79.60 -48.91 -55.36
CA ILE A 5 -78.14 -49.07 -55.21
C ILE A 5 -77.43 -47.77 -55.58
N ILE A 6 -77.87 -47.09 -56.65
CA ILE A 6 -77.31 -45.80 -57.06
C ILE A 6 -77.52 -44.73 -55.97
N HIS A 7 -78.72 -44.67 -55.38
CA HIS A 7 -78.98 -43.75 -54.27
C HIS A 7 -78.14 -44.07 -53.03
N LEU A 8 -77.98 -45.35 -52.68
CA LEU A 8 -77.16 -45.75 -51.54
C LEU A 8 -75.68 -45.37 -51.73
N VAL A 9 -75.14 -45.57 -52.93
CA VAL A 9 -73.75 -45.21 -53.28
C VAL A 9 -73.55 -43.70 -53.25
N ILE A 10 -74.51 -42.91 -53.76
CA ILE A 10 -74.42 -41.44 -53.69
C ILE A 10 -74.46 -40.96 -52.24
N VAL A 11 -75.33 -41.52 -51.40
CA VAL A 11 -75.40 -41.15 -49.97
C VAL A 11 -74.10 -41.51 -49.25
N LEU A 12 -73.50 -42.67 -49.55
CA LEU A 12 -72.23 -43.07 -48.96
C LEU A 12 -71.06 -42.17 -49.42
N ILE A 13 -71.01 -41.80 -50.70
CA ILE A 13 -69.99 -40.88 -51.22
C ILE A 13 -70.16 -39.49 -50.60
N VAL A 14 -71.39 -38.97 -50.52
CA VAL A 14 -71.66 -37.67 -49.90
C VAL A 14 -71.29 -37.70 -48.42
N ALA A 15 -71.64 -38.75 -47.68
CA ALA A 15 -71.26 -38.91 -46.28
C ALA A 15 -69.74 -39.01 -46.10
N LEU A 16 -69.04 -39.75 -46.96
CA LEU A 16 -67.59 -39.87 -46.93
C LEU A 16 -66.91 -38.52 -47.23
N VAL A 17 -67.39 -37.78 -48.22
CA VAL A 17 -66.91 -36.44 -48.56
C VAL A 17 -67.18 -35.47 -47.41
N LEU A 18 -68.38 -35.51 -46.80
CA LEU A 18 -68.71 -34.68 -45.64
C LEU A 18 -67.77 -34.98 -44.46
N LEU A 19 -67.48 -36.26 -44.22
CA LEU A 19 -66.60 -36.70 -43.13
C LEU A 19 -65.15 -36.29 -43.38
N VAL A 20 -64.66 -36.35 -44.63
CA VAL A 20 -63.34 -35.85 -45.02
C VAL A 20 -63.26 -34.32 -44.87
N VAL A 21 -64.31 -33.58 -45.26
CA VAL A 21 -64.37 -32.12 -45.08
C VAL A 21 -64.37 -31.76 -43.59
N LEU A 22 -65.15 -32.47 -42.76
CA LEU A 22 -65.17 -32.27 -41.31
C LEU A 22 -63.82 -32.58 -40.64
N VAL A 23 -63.06 -33.57 -41.12
CA VAL A 23 -61.70 -33.88 -40.63
C VAL A 23 -60.68 -32.82 -41.08
N SER A 24 -60.83 -32.29 -42.30
CA SER A 24 -59.91 -31.30 -42.90
C SER A 24 -60.11 -29.89 -42.35
N MET A 25 -61.26 -29.59 -41.75
CA MET A 25 -61.55 -28.31 -41.09
C MET A 25 -61.08 -28.24 -39.63
N ARG A 26 -60.18 -29.13 -39.19
CA ARG A 26 -59.52 -28.94 -37.89
C ARG A 26 -58.69 -27.66 -37.94
N PRO A 27 -58.94 -26.66 -37.06
CA PRO A 27 -58.08 -25.49 -36.99
C PRO A 27 -56.69 -25.99 -36.59
N GLN A 28 -55.69 -25.74 -37.43
CA GLN A 28 -54.31 -25.87 -36.98
C GLN A 28 -54.14 -24.83 -35.89
N GLY A 29 -53.94 -25.27 -34.65
CA GLY A 29 -53.58 -24.37 -33.57
C GLY A 29 -52.39 -23.55 -34.04
N GLU A 30 -52.57 -22.23 -34.12
CA GLU A 30 -51.50 -21.31 -34.45
C GLU A 30 -50.33 -21.65 -33.52
N LYS A 31 -49.18 -22.04 -34.09
CA LYS A 31 -47.96 -22.23 -33.31
C LYS A 31 -47.71 -20.87 -32.62
N PRO A 32 -47.77 -20.79 -31.28
CA PRO A 32 -47.65 -19.51 -30.60
C PRO A 32 -46.34 -18.85 -31.05
N ILE A 33 -46.41 -17.56 -31.36
CA ILE A 33 -45.24 -16.78 -31.76
C ILE A 33 -44.36 -16.64 -30.51
N GLY A 34 -43.21 -17.31 -30.52
CA GLY A 34 -42.27 -17.34 -29.39
C GLY A 34 -42.32 -18.65 -28.59
N GLY A 35 -41.25 -18.92 -27.87
CA GLY A 35 -41.07 -20.18 -27.13
C GLY A 35 -40.30 -21.26 -27.88
N ASP A 36 -39.74 -20.95 -29.06
CA ASP A 36 -38.81 -21.86 -29.74
C ASP A 36 -37.57 -22.08 -28.86
N LYS A 37 -37.25 -23.36 -28.66
CA LYS A 37 -36.14 -23.84 -27.85
C LYS A 37 -35.13 -24.58 -28.74
N ASP A 38 -33.85 -24.51 -28.39
CA ASP A 38 -32.81 -25.35 -28.99
C ASP A 38 -32.89 -26.81 -28.50
N GLU A 39 -31.96 -27.66 -28.95
CA GLU A 39 -31.87 -29.09 -28.57
C GLU A 39 -31.69 -29.30 -27.07
N HIS A 40 -31.16 -28.29 -26.38
CA HIS A 40 -30.92 -28.29 -24.93
C HIS A 40 -32.05 -27.62 -24.14
N GLY A 41 -33.12 -27.17 -24.82
CA GLY A 41 -34.28 -26.55 -24.19
C GLY A 41 -34.15 -25.05 -23.92
N CYS A 42 -33.12 -24.38 -24.46
CA CYS A 42 -32.86 -22.97 -24.26
C CYS A 42 -33.67 -22.08 -25.21
N LEU A 43 -34.24 -21.01 -24.69
CA LEU A 43 -35.10 -20.08 -25.45
C LEU A 43 -34.25 -19.16 -26.35
N ILE A 44 -34.08 -19.56 -27.61
CA ILE A 44 -33.22 -18.87 -28.59
C ILE A 44 -33.70 -17.42 -28.82
N ALA A 45 -35.01 -17.21 -28.98
CA ALA A 45 -35.59 -15.88 -29.22
C ALA A 45 -35.42 -14.92 -28.02
N ALA A 46 -35.26 -15.46 -26.81
CA ALA A 46 -34.94 -14.68 -25.62
C ALA A 46 -33.43 -14.46 -25.44
N GLY A 47 -32.59 -15.04 -26.31
CA GLY A 47 -31.15 -14.90 -26.27
C GLY A 47 -30.43 -15.89 -25.36
N TYR A 48 -31.09 -16.97 -24.96
CA TYR A 48 -30.44 -18.04 -24.21
C TYR A 48 -29.71 -19.00 -25.14
N SER A 49 -28.47 -19.32 -24.78
CA SER A 49 -27.64 -20.35 -25.40
C SER A 49 -27.26 -21.39 -24.35
N TRP A 50 -27.21 -22.66 -24.76
CA TRP A 50 -26.72 -23.72 -23.90
C TRP A 50 -25.26 -23.51 -23.52
N CYS A 51 -24.95 -23.69 -22.24
CA CYS A 51 -23.59 -23.64 -21.74
C CYS A 51 -23.19 -24.98 -21.14
N GLU A 52 -22.28 -25.68 -21.81
CA GLU A 52 -21.83 -27.03 -21.43
C GLU A 52 -21.13 -27.07 -20.06
N PRO A 53 -20.18 -26.18 -19.72
CA PRO A 53 -19.51 -26.23 -18.41
C PRO A 53 -20.48 -26.03 -17.24
N LYS A 54 -21.46 -25.14 -17.40
CA LYS A 54 -22.41 -24.78 -16.34
C LYS A 54 -23.71 -25.59 -16.37
N GLN A 55 -23.89 -26.45 -17.38
CA GLN A 55 -25.08 -27.28 -17.61
C GLN A 55 -26.41 -26.49 -17.49
N LYS A 56 -26.42 -25.23 -17.96
CA LYS A 56 -27.60 -24.35 -17.93
C LYS A 56 -27.67 -23.44 -19.15
N CYS A 57 -28.88 -23.02 -19.50
CA CYS A 57 -29.14 -22.02 -20.51
C CYS A 57 -28.76 -20.63 -19.98
N LEU A 58 -27.82 -19.96 -20.63
CA LEU A 58 -27.32 -18.64 -20.24
C LEU A 58 -27.51 -17.62 -21.35
N ARG A 59 -27.64 -16.35 -20.95
CA ARG A 59 -27.43 -15.23 -21.86
C ARG A 59 -25.97 -14.81 -21.68
N THR A 60 -25.17 -14.97 -22.72
CA THR A 60 -23.71 -14.76 -22.65
C THR A 60 -23.30 -13.34 -22.26
N TRP A 61 -24.20 -12.36 -22.38
CA TRP A 61 -23.99 -10.98 -21.91
C TRP A 61 -24.44 -10.72 -20.47
N GLU A 62 -25.18 -11.64 -19.84
CA GLU A 62 -25.51 -11.59 -18.41
C GLU A 62 -24.53 -12.44 -17.60
N GLU A 63 -24.18 -13.63 -18.11
CA GLU A 63 -23.20 -14.54 -17.49
C GLU A 63 -22.38 -15.25 -18.60
N PRO A 64 -21.04 -15.14 -18.60
CA PRO A 64 -20.18 -15.80 -19.57
C PRO A 64 -20.25 -17.33 -19.41
N CYS A 65 -20.12 -18.06 -20.52
CA CYS A 65 -20.20 -19.52 -20.52
C CYS A 65 -18.87 -20.21 -20.13
N GLU A 66 -17.75 -19.51 -20.27
CA GLU A 66 -16.44 -20.04 -19.90
C GLU A 66 -16.34 -20.28 -18.39
N GLU A 67 -15.60 -21.33 -18.00
CA GLU A 67 -15.07 -21.49 -16.64
C GLU A 67 -13.84 -20.60 -16.42
N GLY A 68 -13.90 -19.37 -16.92
CA GLY A 68 -12.90 -18.34 -16.61
C GLY A 68 -13.07 -17.98 -15.15
N ASN A 69 -12.01 -18.15 -14.36
CA ASN A 69 -11.99 -17.47 -13.09
C ASN A 69 -11.49 -16.05 -13.33
N ALA A 70 -12.04 -15.11 -12.56
CA ALA A 70 -11.71 -13.71 -12.75
C ALA A 70 -10.20 -13.42 -12.53
N CYS A 71 -9.49 -14.35 -11.86
CA CYS A 71 -8.03 -14.38 -11.74
C CYS A 71 -7.33 -14.51 -13.11
N THR A 72 -7.63 -15.56 -13.89
CA THR A 72 -7.01 -15.77 -15.19
C THR A 72 -7.44 -14.72 -16.21
N ASP A 73 -8.69 -14.25 -16.11
CA ASP A 73 -9.23 -13.23 -17.01
C ASP A 73 -8.56 -11.87 -16.82
N SER A 74 -8.09 -11.58 -15.60
CA SER A 74 -7.30 -10.37 -15.29
C SER A 74 -5.79 -10.56 -15.48
N GLY A 75 -5.37 -11.72 -16.00
CA GLY A 75 -3.97 -12.03 -16.32
C GLY A 75 -3.15 -12.59 -15.15
N GLY A 76 -3.79 -13.04 -14.08
CA GLY A 76 -3.17 -13.76 -12.97
C GLY A 76 -3.13 -15.28 -13.16
N THR A 77 -2.42 -15.97 -12.27
CA THR A 77 -2.34 -17.43 -12.21
C THR A 77 -2.87 -17.95 -10.88
N ILE A 78 -3.60 -19.06 -10.90
CA ILE A 78 -4.08 -19.72 -9.68
C ILE A 78 -2.92 -20.43 -9.02
N GLU A 79 -2.66 -20.12 -7.76
CA GLU A 79 -1.66 -20.80 -6.93
C GLU A 79 -2.27 -21.18 -5.59
N LYS A 80 -1.61 -22.06 -4.84
CA LYS A 80 -2.02 -22.40 -3.48
C LYS A 80 -1.11 -21.70 -2.47
N ALA A 81 -1.71 -21.10 -1.46
CA ALA A 81 -0.98 -20.48 -0.36
C ALA A 81 -1.53 -20.89 1.01
N MET A 82 -0.66 -20.84 2.02
CA MET A 82 -1.05 -21.05 3.41
C MET A 82 -1.65 -19.75 3.95
N CYS A 83 -2.96 -19.73 4.19
CA CYS A 83 -3.67 -18.60 4.76
C CYS A 83 -4.40 -19.02 6.04
N CYS A 84 -4.92 -18.05 6.79
CA CYS A 84 -5.63 -18.30 8.04
C CYS A 84 -6.86 -19.19 7.83
N LYS A 85 -7.23 -20.03 8.82
CA LYS A 85 -8.49 -20.83 8.81
C LYS A 85 -9.78 -20.03 8.55
N SER A 86 -9.74 -18.72 8.76
CA SER A 86 -10.84 -17.81 8.49
C SER A 86 -10.91 -17.34 7.03
N ALA A 87 -9.86 -17.54 6.24
CA ALA A 87 -9.80 -17.12 4.85
C ALA A 87 -10.44 -18.17 3.94
N GLY A 88 -11.26 -17.72 2.98
CA GLY A 88 -11.77 -18.57 1.90
C GLY A 88 -10.82 -18.59 0.71
N ASP A 89 -11.22 -19.29 -0.35
CA ASP A 89 -10.53 -19.23 -1.64
C ASP A 89 -10.61 -17.82 -2.24
N PHE A 90 -9.53 -17.42 -2.90
CA PHE A 90 -9.30 -16.10 -3.49
C PHE A 90 -9.45 -14.93 -2.51
N PRO A 91 -8.73 -14.94 -1.36
CA PRO A 91 -8.74 -13.81 -0.43
C PRO A 91 -8.16 -12.57 -1.11
N ASN A 92 -8.63 -11.38 -0.72
CA ASN A 92 -8.07 -10.12 -1.21
C ASN A 92 -6.62 -9.98 -0.74
N LEU A 93 -5.68 -10.14 -1.67
CA LEU A 93 -4.23 -10.06 -1.44
C LEU A 93 -3.70 -8.62 -1.48
N CYS A 94 -4.54 -7.65 -1.85
CA CYS A 94 -4.20 -6.22 -1.74
C CYS A 94 -4.25 -5.72 -0.29
N LEU A 95 -4.93 -6.45 0.60
CA LEU A 95 -4.96 -6.15 2.04
C LEU A 95 -3.74 -6.73 2.75
N ILE A 96 -3.09 -5.90 3.57
CA ILE A 96 -1.99 -6.33 4.42
C ILE A 96 -2.49 -7.42 5.38
N GLY A 97 -1.80 -8.56 5.38
CA GLY A 97 -2.08 -9.65 6.32
C GLY A 97 -3.14 -10.66 5.87
N ALA A 98 -3.55 -10.67 4.60
CA ALA A 98 -4.53 -11.63 4.07
C ALA A 98 -4.22 -13.11 4.39
N CYS A 99 -2.94 -13.47 4.53
CA CYS A 99 -2.46 -14.83 4.83
C CYS A 99 -1.48 -14.89 6.02
N GLY A 100 -1.48 -13.88 6.90
CA GLY A 100 -0.54 -13.76 8.02
C GLY A 100 -0.99 -14.46 9.30
N CYS A 101 -0.96 -15.79 9.34
CA CYS A 101 -1.29 -16.58 10.55
C CYS A 101 -0.17 -17.55 10.95
N GLY A 102 -0.18 -17.96 12.22
CA GLY A 102 0.73 -19.01 12.70
C GLY A 102 0.45 -20.37 12.05
N PRO A 103 1.45 -21.28 11.95
CA PRO A 103 1.30 -22.55 11.24
C PRO A 103 0.14 -23.43 11.75
N ALA A 104 -0.14 -23.39 13.06
CA ALA A 104 -1.21 -24.15 13.69
C ALA A 104 -2.62 -23.70 13.27
N ASP A 105 -2.76 -22.46 12.79
CA ASP A 105 -4.03 -21.84 12.40
C ASP A 105 -4.07 -21.44 10.93
N SER A 106 -3.26 -22.13 10.13
CA SER A 106 -3.20 -21.97 8.67
C SER A 106 -3.69 -23.22 7.93
N HIS A 107 -4.25 -23.03 6.74
CA HIS A 107 -4.54 -24.09 5.76
C HIS A 107 -4.28 -23.60 4.34
N GLU A 108 -4.19 -24.53 3.40
CA GLU A 108 -4.11 -24.20 1.98
C GLU A 108 -5.43 -23.64 1.48
N VAL A 109 -5.35 -22.52 0.77
CA VAL A 109 -6.43 -21.91 -0.02
C VAL A 109 -5.93 -21.61 -1.41
N ASP A 110 -6.84 -21.60 -2.38
CA ASP A 110 -6.51 -21.13 -3.73
C ASP A 110 -6.40 -19.59 -3.69
N ILE A 111 -5.33 -19.05 -4.28
CA ILE A 111 -5.05 -17.62 -4.38
C ILE A 111 -4.83 -17.22 -5.83
N CYS A 112 -5.05 -15.94 -6.13
CA CYS A 112 -4.70 -15.38 -7.44
C CYS A 112 -3.36 -14.65 -7.38
N ASN A 113 -2.34 -15.22 -8.04
CA ASN A 113 -1.06 -14.57 -8.22
C ASN A 113 -1.12 -13.63 -9.43
N CYS A 114 -1.06 -12.32 -9.18
CA CYS A 114 -1.17 -11.28 -10.21
C CYS A 114 0.18 -10.84 -10.80
N GLY A 115 1.30 -11.44 -10.37
CA GLY A 115 2.66 -11.04 -10.75
C GLY A 115 3.19 -9.82 -10.00
N GLU A 116 4.35 -9.32 -10.41
CA GLU A 116 5.04 -8.22 -9.72
C GLU A 116 4.25 -6.89 -9.82
N GLY A 117 4.14 -6.18 -8.69
CA GLY A 117 3.49 -4.87 -8.60
C GLY A 117 1.96 -4.89 -8.70
N LYS A 118 1.34 -6.07 -8.69
CA LYS A 118 -0.11 -6.24 -8.71
C LYS A 118 -0.59 -7.14 -7.57
N CYS A 119 -1.86 -7.01 -7.22
CA CYS A 119 -2.51 -7.79 -6.20
C CYS A 119 -3.94 -8.11 -6.61
N TRP A 120 -4.49 -9.16 -6.01
CA TRP A 120 -5.88 -9.58 -6.22
C TRP A 120 -6.80 -8.84 -5.25
N ASP A 121 -7.79 -8.09 -5.75
CA ASP A 121 -8.73 -7.35 -4.90
C ASP A 121 -10.00 -8.14 -4.50
N GLY A 122 -10.16 -9.36 -5.00
CA GLY A 122 -11.37 -10.18 -4.85
C GLY A 122 -12.12 -10.39 -6.16
N GLU A 123 -11.92 -9.50 -7.14
CA GLU A 123 -12.59 -9.54 -8.44
C GLU A 123 -11.61 -9.47 -9.61
N ALA A 124 -10.48 -8.75 -9.49
CA ALA A 124 -9.50 -8.60 -10.55
C ALA A 124 -8.06 -8.38 -10.01
N CYS A 125 -7.07 -8.64 -10.86
CA CYS A 125 -5.70 -8.21 -10.64
C CYS A 125 -5.54 -6.71 -10.88
N VAL A 126 -5.27 -5.97 -9.81
CA VAL A 126 -5.09 -4.50 -9.81
C VAL A 126 -3.66 -4.13 -9.41
N VAL A 127 -3.25 -2.89 -9.72
CA VAL A 127 -1.94 -2.37 -9.30
C VAL A 127 -1.90 -2.27 -7.78
N MET A 128 -0.81 -2.78 -7.17
CA MET A 128 -0.57 -2.65 -5.74
C MET A 128 -0.22 -1.21 -5.41
N VAL A 129 -1.16 -0.52 -4.77
CA VAL A 129 -1.01 0.86 -4.29
C VAL A 129 -0.79 0.84 -2.78
N ASN A 130 0.26 1.53 -2.32
CA ASN A 130 0.61 1.68 -0.90
C ASN A 130 0.72 3.15 -0.45
N SER A 131 0.59 4.12 -1.36
CA SER A 131 0.69 5.54 -1.04
C SER A 131 -0.32 6.39 -1.79
N PHE A 132 -0.57 7.62 -1.32
CA PHE A 132 -1.40 8.58 -2.04
C PHE A 132 -0.84 8.88 -3.43
N GLY A 133 0.49 9.04 -3.55
CA GLY A 133 1.15 9.29 -4.83
C GLY A 133 0.94 8.17 -5.85
N GLU A 134 1.09 6.92 -5.43
CA GLU A 134 0.81 5.74 -6.27
C GLU A 134 -0.67 5.65 -6.65
N CYS A 135 -1.57 5.99 -5.72
CA CYS A 135 -3.01 5.97 -5.97
C CYS A 135 -3.41 6.93 -7.09
N VAL A 136 -2.87 8.15 -7.06
CA VAL A 136 -3.10 9.16 -8.11
C VAL A 136 -2.42 8.75 -9.42
N ALA A 137 -1.20 8.23 -9.37
CA ALA A 137 -0.47 7.77 -10.55
C ALA A 137 -1.18 6.60 -11.25
N ALA A 138 -1.86 5.75 -10.48
CA ALA A 138 -2.72 4.68 -11.00
C ALA A 138 -4.04 5.19 -11.61
N GLY A 139 -4.34 6.50 -11.51
CA GLY A 139 -5.53 7.12 -12.10
C GLY A 139 -6.80 6.96 -11.27
N TYR A 140 -6.69 6.62 -9.99
CA TYR A 140 -7.84 6.46 -9.10
C TYR A 140 -8.45 7.80 -8.67
N PRO A 141 -9.75 7.84 -8.35
CA PRO A 141 -10.44 9.07 -8.00
C PRO A 141 -9.90 9.71 -6.72
N VAL A 142 -9.58 11.00 -6.82
CA VAL A 142 -9.22 11.86 -5.69
C VAL A 142 -10.45 12.64 -5.24
N MET A 143 -10.77 12.55 -3.96
CA MET A 143 -11.89 13.26 -3.34
C MET A 143 -11.56 14.73 -3.13
N GLU A 144 -12.57 15.59 -3.26
CA GLU A 144 -12.49 17.02 -2.98
C GLU A 144 -12.50 17.31 -1.45
N SER A 145 -11.58 16.68 -0.72
CA SER A 145 -11.36 16.92 0.72
C SER A 145 -9.98 17.55 0.95
N TYR A 146 -9.79 18.18 2.10
CA TYR A 146 -8.48 18.61 2.58
C TYR A 146 -8.16 17.96 3.94
N PRO A 147 -7.05 17.20 4.08
CA PRO A 147 -6.12 16.80 3.01
C PRO A 147 -6.79 15.97 1.91
N ARG A 148 -6.18 15.94 0.70
CA ARG A 148 -6.73 15.17 -0.42
C ARG A 148 -6.72 13.68 -0.09
N GLN A 149 -7.72 12.96 -0.55
CA GLN A 149 -7.84 11.52 -0.31
C GLN A 149 -8.07 10.80 -1.63
N CYS A 150 -7.33 9.73 -1.88
CA CYS A 150 -7.46 8.91 -3.07
C CYS A 150 -8.04 7.54 -2.71
N ARG A 151 -9.08 7.11 -3.43
CA ARG A 151 -9.82 5.88 -3.13
C ARG A 151 -9.63 4.83 -4.22
N THR A 152 -9.22 3.64 -3.83
CA THR A 152 -9.08 2.49 -4.74
C THR A 152 -10.41 1.71 -4.88
N PRO A 153 -10.59 0.94 -5.96
CA PRO A 153 -11.80 0.11 -6.18
C PRO A 153 -12.07 -0.87 -5.03
N ASP A 154 -11.00 -1.38 -4.41
CA ASP A 154 -11.06 -2.33 -3.30
C ASP A 154 -11.41 -1.70 -1.94
N GLY A 155 -11.68 -0.39 -1.91
CA GLY A 155 -12.18 0.33 -0.75
C GLY A 155 -11.11 0.92 0.17
N ARG A 156 -9.81 0.72 -0.13
CA ARG A 156 -8.73 1.43 0.57
C ARG A 156 -8.77 2.92 0.22
N THR A 157 -8.37 3.74 1.20
CA THR A 157 -8.27 5.20 1.05
C THR A 157 -6.90 5.63 1.52
N PHE A 158 -6.18 6.34 0.66
CA PHE A 158 -4.87 6.91 0.94
C PHE A 158 -5.03 8.42 1.13
N ILE A 159 -4.51 8.96 2.23
CA ILE A 159 -4.58 10.39 2.54
C ILE A 159 -3.25 11.02 2.09
N GLU A 160 -3.33 12.18 1.44
CA GLU A 160 -2.15 12.96 1.10
C GLU A 160 -1.45 13.43 2.37
N GLU A 161 -0.17 13.07 2.52
CA GLU A 161 0.70 13.63 3.53
C GLU A 161 1.08 15.05 3.10
N VAL A 162 0.35 16.03 3.62
CA VAL A 162 0.67 17.45 3.46
C VAL A 162 1.61 17.82 4.60
N ALA A 163 2.87 18.14 4.29
CA ALA A 163 3.77 18.76 5.26
C ALA A 163 3.27 20.18 5.53
N ILE A 164 2.69 20.41 6.73
CA ILE A 164 2.10 21.70 7.13
C ILE A 164 3.16 22.64 7.76
N CYS A 165 4.38 22.15 8.02
CA CYS A 165 5.45 22.98 8.56
C CYS A 165 6.24 23.64 7.43
N GLU A 166 5.88 24.89 7.11
CA GLU A 166 6.86 25.82 6.53
C GLU A 166 7.74 26.34 7.67
N ASP A 167 9.01 25.98 7.61
CA ASP A 167 10.06 26.40 8.55
C ASP A 167 10.21 27.93 8.54
N ARG A 168 9.90 28.54 9.68
CA ARG A 168 10.16 29.95 9.97
C ARG A 168 10.82 30.09 11.34
N CYS A 169 11.68 29.14 11.70
CA CYS A 169 12.40 29.16 12.97
C CYS A 169 13.26 30.43 13.13
N GLY A 170 13.41 30.90 14.38
CA GLY A 170 14.27 32.02 14.73
C GLY A 170 13.64 33.10 15.61
N ASP A 171 13.59 32.89 16.94
CA ASP A 171 13.60 33.99 17.92
C ASP A 171 14.87 34.05 18.78
N GLY A 172 15.80 33.10 18.57
CA GLY A 172 17.09 33.02 19.23
C GLY A 172 17.11 32.21 20.53
N PHE A 173 16.02 31.50 20.86
CA PHE A 173 15.94 30.64 22.05
C PHE A 173 15.50 29.24 21.67
N CYS A 174 16.19 28.22 22.21
CA CYS A 174 15.79 26.82 22.06
C CYS A 174 14.65 26.47 23.03
N ASP A 175 13.43 26.30 22.52
CA ASP A 175 12.24 26.01 23.33
C ASP A 175 11.55 24.68 22.95
N ASP A 176 11.05 23.95 23.97
CA ASP A 176 10.42 22.63 23.80
C ASP A 176 9.15 22.64 22.91
N MET A 177 8.53 23.81 22.67
CA MET A 177 7.32 23.99 21.85
C MET A 177 7.13 25.45 21.41
N VAL A 178 7.69 25.88 20.27
CA VAL A 178 7.51 27.28 19.82
C VAL A 178 7.11 27.46 18.36
N CYS A 179 7.39 26.53 17.45
CA CYS A 179 7.11 26.80 16.03
C CYS A 179 5.60 26.97 15.75
N LEU A 180 5.17 28.22 15.64
CA LEU A 180 3.80 28.63 15.34
C LEU A 180 3.58 28.63 13.82
N GLY A 181 3.55 27.45 13.21
CA GLY A 181 2.79 27.24 11.98
C GLY A 181 1.32 26.99 12.32
N GLU A 182 0.36 27.45 11.51
CA GLU A 182 -1.06 27.16 11.77
C GLU A 182 -1.30 25.63 11.71
N GLY A 183 -1.25 24.96 12.87
CA GLY A 183 -1.67 23.57 13.00
C GLY A 183 -1.06 22.76 14.14
N CYS A 184 0.23 22.88 14.46
CA CYS A 184 0.87 22.13 15.55
C CYS A 184 2.11 22.86 16.10
N PRO A 185 2.38 22.81 17.43
CA PRO A 185 3.71 23.10 17.94
C PRO A 185 4.64 21.94 17.55
N CYS A 186 5.72 22.20 16.81
CA CYS A 186 6.85 21.27 16.80
C CYS A 186 7.85 21.67 17.88
N ALA A 187 8.49 20.67 18.49
CA ALA A 187 9.60 20.88 19.40
C ALA A 187 10.81 21.36 18.59
N GLU A 188 11.51 22.35 19.12
CA GLU A 188 12.81 22.73 18.59
C GLU A 188 13.81 21.69 19.09
N THR A 189 14.30 20.88 18.17
CA THR A 189 15.38 19.92 18.42
C THR A 189 16.57 20.32 17.57
N PRO A 190 17.79 19.83 17.86
CA PRO A 190 18.94 20.03 16.99
C PRO A 190 18.72 19.54 15.54
N GLU A 191 17.72 18.69 15.31
CA GLU A 191 17.38 18.13 14.00
C GLU A 191 16.30 18.96 13.28
N SER A 192 15.36 19.56 14.02
CA SER A 192 14.25 20.36 13.46
C SER A 192 14.53 21.86 13.43
N CYS A 193 15.45 22.35 14.26
CA CYS A 193 15.85 23.76 14.38
C CYS A 193 17.34 23.86 14.81
N PRO A 194 18.29 23.52 13.92
CA PRO A 194 19.71 23.57 14.25
C PRO A 194 20.21 25.00 14.53
N GLU A 195 19.58 26.02 13.95
CA GLU A 195 19.95 27.42 14.16
C GLU A 195 19.80 27.89 15.63
N ASP A 196 18.74 27.48 16.34
CA ASP A 196 18.49 27.90 17.74
C ASP A 196 18.82 26.80 18.77
N CYS A 197 18.71 25.50 18.42
CA CYS A 197 18.87 24.37 19.33
C CYS A 197 20.15 23.54 19.15
N ALA A 198 21.04 23.89 18.22
CA ALA A 198 22.41 23.41 18.31
C ALA A 198 23.03 24.09 19.55
N GLY A 199 22.98 23.40 20.69
CA GLY A 199 23.60 23.87 21.92
C GLY A 199 25.11 24.01 21.72
N GLU A 200 25.54 25.18 21.28
CA GLU A 200 26.94 25.56 21.36
C GLU A 200 27.23 25.81 22.83
N GLU A 201 27.80 24.82 23.52
CA GLU A 201 28.43 25.08 24.82
C GLU A 201 29.51 26.15 24.60
N THR A 202 29.34 27.32 25.21
CA THR A 202 30.27 28.44 25.07
C THR A 202 31.09 28.65 26.34
N CYS A 203 32.37 28.95 26.18
CA CYS A 203 33.23 29.44 27.25
C CYS A 203 33.58 30.89 26.93
N GLY A 204 32.92 31.85 27.58
CA GLY A 204 33.05 33.26 27.19
C GLY A 204 32.42 33.53 25.82
N GLU A 205 33.25 33.92 24.84
CA GLU A 205 32.81 34.22 23.47
C GLU A 205 33.15 33.10 22.46
N MET A 206 33.78 32.01 22.92
CA MET A 206 34.22 30.88 22.08
C MET A 206 33.33 29.66 22.30
N SER A 207 32.78 29.11 21.22
CA SER A 207 32.00 27.87 21.25
C SER A 207 32.90 26.64 21.36
N ILE A 208 32.34 25.51 21.82
CA ILE A 208 33.05 24.23 21.85
C ILE A 208 33.47 23.77 20.45
N SER A 209 32.66 24.07 19.41
CA SER A 209 32.99 23.77 18.02
C SER A 209 34.26 24.51 17.58
N GLU A 210 34.35 25.80 17.87
CA GLU A 210 35.54 26.61 17.61
C GLU A 210 36.77 26.10 18.39
N ALA A 211 36.59 25.71 19.66
CA ALA A 211 37.67 25.17 20.48
C ALA A 211 38.23 23.83 19.95
N ILE A 212 37.36 22.93 19.46
CA ILE A 212 37.76 21.67 18.81
C ILE A 212 38.52 21.96 17.51
N ASP A 213 38.07 22.93 16.71
CA ASP A 213 38.76 23.32 15.48
C ASP A 213 40.18 23.86 15.78
N ILE A 214 40.33 24.70 16.81
CA ILE A 214 41.64 25.19 17.25
C ILE A 214 42.51 24.01 17.70
N ALA A 215 41.98 23.13 18.56
CA ALA A 215 42.72 21.98 19.08
C ALA A 215 43.19 21.03 17.96
N THR A 216 42.34 20.77 16.96
CA THR A 216 42.63 19.90 15.80
C THR A 216 43.68 20.50 14.87
N ASN A 217 43.77 21.83 14.81
CA ASN A 217 44.77 22.54 14.02
C ASN A 217 46.04 22.88 14.81
N SER A 218 46.18 22.36 16.03
CA SER A 218 47.31 22.61 16.92
C SER A 218 48.17 21.36 17.14
N ASP A 219 49.22 21.49 17.94
CA ASP A 219 50.07 20.37 18.34
C ASP A 219 49.34 19.38 19.28
N CYS A 220 48.16 19.72 19.81
CA CYS A 220 47.38 18.83 20.68
C CYS A 220 47.02 17.49 20.03
N THR A 221 46.84 17.45 18.72
CA THR A 221 46.49 16.23 17.97
C THR A 221 47.68 15.61 17.23
N ALA A 222 48.91 16.01 17.55
CA ALA A 222 50.11 15.45 16.93
C ALA A 222 50.37 14.00 17.38
N ASP A 223 50.16 13.71 18.67
CA ASP A 223 50.49 12.44 19.32
C ASP A 223 49.27 11.64 19.81
N GLY A 224 48.04 12.14 19.59
CA GLY A 224 46.79 11.51 20.01
C GLY A 224 45.52 12.17 19.47
N SER A 225 44.35 11.72 19.92
CA SER A 225 43.04 12.27 19.53
C SER A 225 42.31 12.95 20.69
N LEU A 226 41.43 13.89 20.37
CA LEU A 226 40.51 14.52 21.32
C LEU A 226 39.44 13.50 21.78
N LEU A 227 39.07 13.54 23.06
CA LEU A 227 37.92 12.81 23.62
C LEU A 227 36.70 13.72 23.70
N ASP A 228 35.50 13.13 23.80
CA ASP A 228 34.24 13.86 23.96
C ASP A 228 34.11 14.54 25.34
N THR A 229 35.00 14.23 26.29
CA THR A 229 35.01 14.83 27.62
C THR A 229 35.72 16.19 27.60
N HIS A 230 34.94 17.23 27.88
CA HIS A 230 35.41 18.61 27.89
C HIS A 230 34.79 19.41 29.04
N PHE A 231 35.44 20.50 29.44
CA PHE A 231 34.86 21.48 30.36
C PHE A 231 35.42 22.88 30.13
N CYS A 232 34.62 23.89 30.39
CA CYS A 232 35.04 25.29 30.43
C CYS A 232 35.44 25.69 31.86
N ASN A 233 36.57 26.38 32.00
CA ASN A 233 36.90 27.12 33.21
C ASN A 233 36.77 28.62 32.95
N GLU A 234 35.64 29.20 33.36
CA GLU A 234 35.36 30.62 33.18
C GLU A 234 36.33 31.54 33.95
N ASN A 235 36.88 31.08 35.08
CA ASN A 235 37.81 31.89 35.88
C ASN A 235 39.12 32.14 35.15
N THR A 236 39.57 31.15 34.37
CA THR A 236 40.80 31.23 33.58
C THR A 236 40.53 31.51 32.10
N ARG A 237 39.26 31.52 31.69
CA ARG A 237 38.81 31.63 30.29
C ARG A 237 39.52 30.61 29.41
N THR A 238 39.43 29.34 29.82
CA THR A 238 40.05 28.22 29.09
C THR A 238 39.09 27.07 28.89
N TRP A 239 39.06 26.54 27.68
CA TRP A 239 38.53 25.22 27.36
C TRP A 239 39.54 24.14 27.72
N TRP A 240 39.05 23.03 28.25
CA TRP A 240 39.84 21.82 28.53
C TRP A 240 39.16 20.65 27.85
N ILE A 241 39.85 20.00 26.91
CA ILE A 241 39.36 18.83 26.17
C ILE A 241 40.32 17.69 26.46
N ASP A 242 39.85 16.57 26.99
CA ASP A 242 40.75 15.46 27.35
C ASP A 242 41.35 14.81 26.09
N LEU A 243 42.57 14.29 26.23
CA LEU A 243 43.32 13.64 25.14
C LEU A 243 43.48 12.15 25.40
N ASP A 244 43.37 11.35 24.34
CA ASP A 244 43.65 9.92 24.36
C ASP A 244 45.15 9.66 24.08
N ILE A 245 46.00 9.96 25.07
CA ILE A 245 47.45 9.70 25.01
C ILE A 245 47.86 8.89 26.24
N GLU A 246 48.41 7.69 26.03
CA GLU A 246 48.85 6.81 27.10
C GLU A 246 50.16 7.30 27.75
N GLN A 247 50.06 7.87 28.97
CA GLN A 247 51.21 8.13 29.82
C GLN A 247 50.94 7.67 31.27
N PRO A 248 51.78 6.77 31.84
CA PRO A 248 51.55 6.25 33.19
C PRO A 248 51.47 7.35 34.25
N GLY A 249 50.34 7.42 34.96
CA GLY A 249 50.13 8.36 36.05
C GLY A 249 49.73 9.78 35.62
N CYS A 250 49.47 10.01 34.33
CA CYS A 250 49.09 11.31 33.78
C CYS A 250 47.75 11.27 33.04
N ALA A 251 46.99 12.36 33.15
CA ALA A 251 45.77 12.60 32.38
C ALA A 251 45.93 13.88 31.55
N PRO A 252 46.31 13.77 30.26
CA PRO A 252 46.48 14.93 29.39
C PRO A 252 45.16 15.56 28.98
N ALA A 253 45.18 16.87 28.78
CA ALA A 253 44.10 17.62 28.15
C ALA A 253 44.68 18.72 27.24
N CYS A 254 44.02 18.99 26.12
CA CYS A 254 44.28 20.18 25.33
C CYS A 254 43.57 21.37 25.98
N VAL A 255 44.33 22.40 26.31
CA VAL A 255 43.85 23.61 26.96
C VAL A 255 43.87 24.73 25.94
N ILE A 256 42.71 25.30 25.63
CA ILE A 256 42.54 26.36 24.64
C ILE A 256 42.16 27.64 25.38
N ASN A 257 42.93 28.70 25.17
CA ASN A 257 42.64 30.00 25.74
C ASN A 257 41.59 30.73 24.88
N VAL A 258 40.47 31.09 25.50
CA VAL A 258 39.31 31.70 24.82
C VAL A 258 39.64 33.06 24.20
N ASP A 259 40.53 33.83 24.82
CA ASP A 259 40.80 35.21 24.38
C ASP A 259 41.89 35.31 23.29
N THR A 260 42.76 34.31 23.20
CA THR A 260 43.92 34.31 22.29
C THR A 260 43.85 33.25 21.20
N GLY A 261 43.04 32.21 21.38
CA GLY A 261 42.99 31.06 20.48
C GLY A 261 44.25 30.18 20.52
N GLU A 262 45.10 30.34 21.53
CA GLU A 262 46.29 29.50 21.73
C GLU A 262 45.89 28.16 22.38
N ALA A 263 46.39 27.05 21.84
CA ALA A 263 46.15 25.70 22.35
C ALA A 263 47.45 25.04 22.80
N GLU A 264 47.45 24.50 24.02
CA GLU A 264 48.60 23.83 24.63
C GLU A 264 48.18 22.56 25.39
N ILE A 265 49.05 21.55 25.41
CA ILE A 265 48.79 20.32 26.16
C ILE A 265 49.14 20.52 27.64
N ASN A 266 48.18 20.27 28.53
CA ASN A 266 48.38 20.24 29.98
C ASN A 266 48.36 18.81 30.52
N TRP A 267 49.48 18.40 31.13
CA TRP A 267 49.63 17.07 31.72
C TRP A 267 49.30 17.09 33.22
N ARG A 268 48.14 16.55 33.59
CA ARG A 268 47.72 16.43 34.99
C ARG A 268 48.20 15.10 35.55
N CYS A 269 49.41 15.06 36.09
CA CYS A 269 50.02 13.85 36.62
C CYS A 269 49.86 13.72 38.15
N THR A 270 49.61 12.51 38.63
CA THR A 270 49.56 12.19 40.06
C THR A 270 50.58 11.11 40.41
N GLY A 271 51.48 11.40 41.36
CA GLY A 271 52.49 10.47 41.86
C GLY A 271 53.93 10.89 41.54
N LEU A 272 54.84 10.64 42.49
CA LEU A 272 56.28 10.77 42.29
C LEU A 272 56.70 9.93 41.09
N ILE A 273 57.15 10.60 40.03
CA ILE A 273 57.87 9.96 38.93
C ILE A 273 59.03 9.20 39.57
N ALA A 274 58.94 7.86 39.65
CA ALA A 274 60.11 7.06 39.99
C ALA A 274 61.13 7.28 38.85
N PRO A 275 62.38 7.63 39.17
CA PRO A 275 63.39 8.04 38.18
C PRO A 275 63.70 6.96 37.15
#